data_AF-A0A564TCY4-F1
#
_entry.id   AF-A0A564TCY4-F1
#
_cell.length_a   1.000
_cell.length_b   1.000
_cell.length_c   1.000
_cell.angle_alpha   90.00
_cell.angle_beta   90.00
_cell.angle_gamma   90.00
#
_symmetry.space_group_name_H-M   'P 1'
#
loop_
_entity.id
_entity.type
_entity.pdbx_description
1 polymer ?
#
loop_
_entity_poly.entity_id
_entity_poly.type
_entity_poly.pdbx_seq_one_letter_code
_entity_poly.pdbx_strand_id
1 'polypeptide(L)'
;MVWIVNILYNLVRLYSFILVVYALLSWFPGAYQTSFGQLILRIVEPVLKPFQRFNLQFAGIDWTVLVVIFLLNFVSGIILNVLLLLA
;
A
#
# COMPACT_ATOMS: atom_id res chain seq x y z
N MET A 1 20.42 -15.66 -3.65
CA MET A 1 19.87 -14.33 -4.00
C MET A 1 18.41 -14.37 -4.40
N VAL A 2 18.00 -15.26 -5.32
CA VAL A 2 16.61 -15.35 -5.84
C VAL A 2 15.52 -15.52 -4.76
N TRP A 3 15.76 -16.30 -3.71
CA TRP A 3 14.81 -16.45 -2.61
C TRP A 3 14.48 -15.13 -1.90
N ILE A 4 15.47 -14.25 -1.72
CA ILE A 4 15.29 -12.94 -1.09
C ILE A 4 14.40 -12.06 -1.98
N VAL A 5 14.66 -12.06 -3.30
CA VAL A 5 13.85 -11.33 -4.29
C VAL A 5 12.39 -11.81 -4.23
N ASN A 6 12.15 -13.12 -4.19
CA ASN A 6 10.80 -13.67 -4.10
C ASN A 6 10.08 -13.28 -2.80
N ILE A 7 10.78 -13.29 -1.67
CA ILE A 7 10.20 -12.85 -0.38
C ILE A 7 9.81 -11.38 -0.46
N LEU A 8 10.71 -10.51 -0.94
CA LEU A 8 10.44 -9.07 -1.08
C LEU A 8 9.27 -8.81 -2.03
N TYR A 9 9.25 -9.48 -3.18
CA TYR A 9 8.14 -9.37 -4.15
C TYR A 9 6.80 -9.74 -3.50
N ASN A 10 6.74 -10.86 -2.77
CA ASN A 10 5.52 -11.31 -2.11
C ASN A 10 5.08 -10.34 -1.00
N LEU A 11 6.02 -9.76 -0.25
CA LEU A 11 5.71 -8.76 0.79
C LEU A 11 5.12 -7.49 0.18
N VAL A 12 5.70 -6.97 -0.89
CA VAL A 12 5.19 -5.78 -1.60
C VAL A 12 3.79 -6.05 -2.16
N ARG A 13 3.57 -7.23 -2.72
CA ARG A 13 2.27 -7.65 -3.24
C ARG A 13 1.22 -7.76 -2.13
N LEU A 14 1.58 -8.36 -0.99
CA LEU A 14 0.71 -8.43 0.18
C LEU A 14 0.36 -7.05 0.72
N TYR A 15 1.36 -6.16 0.86
CA TYR A 15 1.13 -4.79 1.32
C TYR A 15 0.24 -3.99 0.37
N SER A 16 0.43 -4.16 -0.94
CA SER A 16 -0.46 -3.57 -1.95
C SER A 16 -1.91 -4.04 -1.79
N PHE A 17 -2.12 -5.33 -1.49
CA PHE A 17 -3.46 -5.86 -1.23
C PHE A 17 -4.08 -5.26 0.04
N ILE A 18 -3.29 -5.07 1.10
CA ILE A 18 -3.74 -4.40 2.34
C ILE A 18 -4.18 -2.96 2.05
N LEU A 19 -3.44 -2.22 1.21
CA LEU A 19 -3.84 -0.88 0.75
C LEU A 19 -5.17 -0.90 -0.02
N VAL A 20 -5.38 -1.88 -0.89
CA VAL A 20 -6.67 -2.05 -1.57
C VAL A 20 -7.80 -2.32 -0.57
N VAL A 21 -7.58 -3.22 0.40
CA VAL A 21 -8.56 -3.47 1.47
C VAL A 21 -8.86 -2.19 2.24
N TYR A 22 -7.83 -1.40 2.59
CA TYR A 22 -8.01 -0.10 3.24
C TYR A 22 -8.89 0.87 2.42
N ALA A 23 -8.68 0.95 1.10
CA ALA A 23 -9.52 1.76 0.22
C ALA A 23 -10.96 1.22 0.16
N LEU A 24 -11.15 -0.09 0.08
CA LEU A 24 -12.49 -0.69 0.09
C LEU A 24 -13.25 -0.40 1.39
N LEU A 25 -12.56 -0.37 2.54
CA LEU A 25 -13.17 0.01 3.82
C LEU A 25 -13.72 1.44 3.79
N SER A 26 -13.20 2.35 2.96
CA SER A 26 -13.71 3.73 2.86
C SER A 26 -15.12 3.80 2.29
N TRP A 27 -15.57 2.78 1.56
CA TRP A 27 -16.92 2.70 0.99
C TRP A 27 -17.97 2.23 2.00
N PHE A 28 -17.56 1.61 3.10
CA PHE A 28 -18.46 1.09 4.12
C PHE A 28 -18.52 2.04 5.32
N PRO A 29 -19.68 2.64 5.62
CA PRO A 29 -19.83 3.51 6.78
C PRO A 29 -19.44 2.78 8.08
N GLY A 30 -18.56 3.37 8.87
CA GLY A 30 -18.13 2.83 10.16
C GLY A 30 -17.12 1.67 10.09
N ALA A 31 -16.70 1.23 8.90
CA ALA A 31 -15.78 0.10 8.78
C ALA A 31 -14.41 0.32 9.46
N TYR A 32 -13.91 1.57 9.44
CA TYR A 32 -12.68 1.95 10.15
C TYR A 32 -12.77 1.86 11.68
N GLN A 33 -13.98 1.88 12.25
CA GLN A 33 -14.17 1.84 13.71
C GLN A 33 -14.08 0.42 14.27
N THR A 34 -14.23 -0.60 13.41
CA THR A 34 -14.08 -2.01 13.77
C THR A 34 -12.63 -2.32 14.18
N SER A 35 -12.43 -3.35 14.99
CA SER A 35 -11.08 -3.81 15.39
C SER A 35 -10.20 -4.17 14.18
N PHE A 36 -10.80 -4.80 13.16
CA PHE A 36 -10.15 -5.09 11.89
C PHE A 36 -9.77 -3.82 11.12
N GLY A 37 -10.69 -2.86 11.00
CA GLY A 37 -10.43 -1.58 10.34
C GLY A 37 -9.31 -0.79 11.00
N GLN A 38 -9.28 -0.74 12.34
CA GLN A 38 -8.20 -0.10 13.09
C GLN A 38 -6.85 -0.80 12.90
N LEU A 39 -6.84 -2.14 12.82
CA LEU A 39 -5.63 -2.91 12.54
C LEU A 39 -5.07 -2.57 11.15
N ILE A 40 -5.93 -2.59 10.12
CA ILE A 40 -5.54 -2.22 8.76
C ILE A 40 -5.02 -0.78 8.73
N LEU A 41 -5.72 0.16 9.35
CA LEU A 41 -5.33 1.57 9.42
C LEU A 41 -3.93 1.75 10.02
N ARG A 42 -3.60 1.06 11.12
CA ARG A 42 -2.26 1.09 11.73
C ARG A 42 -1.16 0.56 10.81
N ILE A 43 -1.46 -0.42 9.96
CA ILE A 43 -0.49 -1.01 9.02
C ILE A 43 -0.21 -0.04 7.85
N VAL A 44 -1.24 0.66 7.37
CA VAL A 44 -1.12 1.55 6.20
C VAL A 44 -0.73 2.99 6.56
N GLU A 45 -1.03 3.45 7.78
CA GLU A 45 -0.80 4.83 8.24
C GLU A 45 0.65 5.31 8.01
N PRO A 46 1.71 4.55 8.35
CA PRO A 46 3.09 5.02 8.17
C PRO A 46 3.41 5.43 6.74
N VAL A 47 2.82 4.73 5.76
CA VAL A 47 3.04 4.99 4.33
C VAL A 47 2.05 6.03 3.80
N LEU A 48 0.81 6.06 4.29
CA LEU A 48 -0.20 7.04 3.83
C LEU A 48 -0.01 8.44 4.43
N LYS A 49 0.48 8.56 5.67
CA LYS A 49 0.60 9.82 6.41
C LYS A 49 1.39 10.92 5.68
N PRO A 50 2.52 10.64 5.00
CA PRO A 50 3.23 11.64 4.19
C PRO A 50 2.41 12.17 3.00
N PHE A 51 1.40 11.42 2.54
CA PHE A 51 0.57 11.78 1.40
C PHE A 51 -0.74 12.46 1.80
N GLN A 52 -1.18 12.34 3.06
CA GLN A 52 -2.39 13.00 3.57
C GLN A 52 -2.35 14.53 3.38
N ARG A 53 -1.16 15.14 3.35
CA ARG A 53 -0.97 16.58 3.09
C ARG A 53 -1.41 17.05 1.70
N PHE A 54 -1.53 16.14 0.73
CA PHE A 54 -1.90 16.47 -0.64
C PHE A 54 -3.42 16.52 -0.86
N ASN A 55 -4.22 16.14 0.15
CA ASN A 55 -5.68 16.13 0.11
C ASN A 55 -6.25 15.54 -1.20
N LEU A 56 -5.79 14.34 -1.57
CA LEU A 56 -6.17 13.66 -2.81
C LEU A 56 -7.54 12.95 -2.72
N GLN A 57 -8.41 13.41 -1.83
CA GLN A 57 -9.75 12.87 -1.66
C GLN A 57 -10.71 13.65 -2.55
N PHE A 58 -11.10 13.08 -3.69
CA PHE A 58 -12.05 13.69 -4.61
C PHE A 58 -12.93 12.64 -5.30
N ALA A 59 -14.15 13.03 -5.65
CA ALA A 59 -15.18 12.16 -6.22
C ALA A 59 -15.56 10.94 -5.34
N GLY A 60 -15.40 11.04 -4.01
CA GLY A 60 -15.71 9.94 -3.08
C GLY A 60 -14.70 8.79 -3.10
N ILE A 61 -13.54 8.99 -3.73
CA ILE A 61 -12.45 8.01 -3.81
C ILE A 61 -11.20 8.61 -3.15
N ASP A 62 -10.48 7.79 -2.37
CA ASP A 62 -9.17 8.17 -1.84
C ASP A 62 -8.08 7.87 -2.87
N TRP A 63 -7.78 8.85 -3.73
CA TRP A 63 -6.73 8.73 -4.75
C TRP A 63 -5.33 8.62 -4.14
N THR A 64 -5.17 8.98 -2.86
CA THR A 64 -3.94 8.77 -2.10
C THR A 64 -3.53 7.30 -2.15
N VAL A 65 -4.48 6.39 -2.00
CA VAL A 65 -4.21 4.95 -1.98
C VAL A 65 -3.70 4.47 -3.34
N LEU A 66 -4.32 4.93 -4.43
CA LEU A 66 -3.89 4.60 -5.79
C LEU A 66 -2.47 5.10 -6.07
N VAL A 67 -2.17 6.35 -5.71
CA VAL A 67 -0.82 6.93 -5.85
C VAL A 67 0.19 6.13 -5.04
N VAL A 68 -0.14 5.76 -3.81
CA VAL A 68 0.75 4.98 -2.94
C VAL A 68 0.98 3.58 -3.48
N ILE A 69 -0.05 2.86 -3.95
CA ILE A 69 0.10 1.55 -4.59
C ILE A 69 1.00 1.66 -5.82
N PHE A 70 0.78 2.67 -6.66
CA PHE A 70 1.60 2.88 -7.86
C PHE A 70 3.07 3.12 -7.50
N LEU A 71 3.34 4.06 -6.58
CA LEU A 71 4.70 4.37 -6.13
C LEU A 71 5.39 3.16 -5.47
N LEU A 72 4.67 2.44 -4.61
CA LEU A 72 5.19 1.25 -3.94
C LEU A 72 5.63 0.20 -4.96
N ASN A 73 4.79 -0.12 -5.95
CA ASN A 73 5.09 -1.12 -6.97
C ASN A 73 6.20 -0.65 -7.92
N PHE A 74 6.21 0.63 -8.29
CA PHE A 74 7.23 1.20 -9.15
C PHE A 74 8.62 1.14 -8.50
N VAL A 75 8.74 1.65 -7.27
CA VAL A 75 10.00 1.64 -6.51
C VAL A 75 10.46 0.21 -6.24
N SER A 76 9.54 -0.67 -5.85
CA SER A 76 9.86 -2.07 -5.59
C SER A 76 10.31 -2.80 -6.84
N GLY A 77 9.69 -2.53 -8.01
CA GLY A 77 10.11 -3.08 -9.28
C GLY A 77 11.54 -2.69 -9.65
N ILE A 78 11.92 -1.44 -9.43
CA ILE A 78 13.31 -0.98 -9.63
C ILE A 78 14.25 -1.73 -8.70
N ILE A 79 13.95 -1.80 -7.41
CA ILE A 79 14.79 -2.48 -6.42
C ILE A 79 14.96 -3.96 -6.76
N LEU A 80 13.88 -4.66 -7.08
CA LEU A 80 13.92 -6.08 -7.42
C LEU A 80 14.73 -6.34 -8.69
N ASN A 81 14.56 -5.51 -9.73
CA ASN A 81 15.35 -5.62 -10.95
C ASN A 81 16.84 -5.40 -10.69
N VAL A 82 17.20 -4.37 -9.90
CA VAL A 82 18.60 -4.13 -9.53
C VAL A 82 19.16 -5.30 -8.72
N LEU A 83 18.42 -5.82 -7.75
CA LEU A 83 18.84 -6.98 -6.95
C LEU A 83 19.03 -8.24 -7.81
N LEU A 84 18.20 -8.44 -8.83
CA LEU A 84 18.34 -9.54 -9.79
C LEU A 84 19.53 -9.37 -10.73
N LEU A 85 19.85 -8.14 -11.14
CA LEU A 85 21.01 -7.85 -11.98
C LEU A 85 22.34 -8.02 -11.23
N LEU A 86 22.34 -7.80 -9.91
CA LEU A 86 23.49 -7.96 -9.03
C LEU A 86 23.62 -9.38 -8.44
N ALA A 87 22.66 -10.27 -8.73
CA ALA A 87 22.58 -11.64 -8.23
C ALA A 87 23.46 -12.61 -9.02
#